data_AF-A0A7V2Q8E5-F1
#
_entry.id   AF-A0A7V2Q8E5-F1
#
_cell.length_a   1.000
_cell.length_b   1.000
_cell.length_c   1.000
_cell.angle_alpha   90.00
_cell.angle_beta   90.00
_cell.angle_gamma   90.00
#
_symmetry.space_group_name_H-M   'P 1'
#
loop_
_entity.id
_entity.type
_entity.pdbx_description
1 polymer ?
#
loop_
_entity_poly.entity_id
_entity_poly.type
_entity_poly.pdbx_seq_one_letter_code
_entity_poly.pdbx_strand_id
1 'polypeptide(L)' 'MSENTTARVAELEKRINDLKARLPKHSVPPSMLIELDDLEEELEQARQEDTQ' A
#
# COMPACT_ATOMS: atom_id res chain seq x y z
N MET A 1 12.56 0.53 17.75
CA MET A 1 12.05 0.32 16.39
C MET A 1 11.74 -1.17 16.26
N SER A 2 10.71 -1.66 16.97
CA SER A 2 9.30 -1.69 16.57
C SER A 2 9.05 -2.72 15.46
N GLU A 3 9.14 -4.01 15.78
CA GLU A 3 8.72 -5.14 14.91
C GLU A 3 7.33 -4.95 14.27
N ASN A 4 6.50 -4.07 14.87
CA ASN A 4 5.19 -3.70 14.38
C ASN A 4 5.23 -2.89 13.06
N THR A 5 6.20 -1.97 12.89
CA THR A 5 6.29 -1.12 11.71
C THR A 5 6.71 -1.92 10.48
N THR A 6 7.70 -2.81 10.62
CA THR A 6 8.10 -3.72 9.55
C THR A 6 6.96 -4.66 9.14
N ALA A 7 6.19 -5.18 10.10
CA ALA A 7 5.02 -6.01 9.81
C ALA A 7 3.90 -5.21 9.09
N ARG A 8 3.69 -3.95 9.48
CA ARG A 8 2.73 -3.03 8.83
C ARG A 8 3.14 -2.73 7.39
N VAL A 9 4.40 -2.42 7.14
CA VAL A 9 4.96 -2.19 5.80
C VAL A 9 4.71 -3.41 4.91
N ALA A 10 5.04 -4.62 5.40
CA ALA A 10 4.81 -5.86 4.64
C ALA A 10 3.32 -6.12 4.34
N GLU A 11 2.41 -5.79 5.27
CA GLU A 11 0.97 -5.91 5.04
C GLU A 11 0.48 -4.93 3.96
N LEU A 12 0.92 -3.67 4.02
CA LEU A 12 0.57 -2.62 3.05
C LEU A 12 1.07 -2.99 1.65
N GLU A 13 2.32 -3.43 1.52
CA GLU A 13 2.87 -3.90 0.24
C GLU A 13 2.09 -5.07 -0.35
N LYS A 14 1.66 -6.00 0.49
CA LYS A 14 0.84 -7.13 0.05
C LYS A 14 -0.51 -6.65 -0.47
N ARG A 15 -1.20 -5.77 0.26
CA ARG A 15 -2.48 -5.18 -0.17
C ARG A 15 -2.35 -4.44 -1.50
N ILE A 16 -1.30 -3.63 -1.67
CA ILE A 16 -1.02 -2.90 -2.90
C ILE A 16 -0.83 -3.88 -4.07
N ASN A 17 -0.03 -4.93 -3.89
CA ASN A 17 0.18 -5.93 -4.94
C ASN A 17 -1.10 -6.70 -5.29
N ASP A 18 -1.88 -7.09 -4.28
CA ASP A 18 -3.16 -7.77 -4.49
C ASP A 18 -4.16 -6.87 -5.23
N LEU A 19 -4.21 -5.58 -4.88
CA LEU A 19 -5.05 -4.60 -5.55
C LEU A 19 -4.60 -4.40 -7.00
N LYS A 20 -3.30 -4.15 -7.23
CA LYS A 20 -2.68 -4.02 -8.56
C LYS A 20 -2.93 -5.26 -9.44
N ALA A 21 -2.84 -6.46 -8.87
CA ALA A 21 -3.10 -7.71 -9.60
C ALA A 21 -4.57 -7.87 -10.03
N ARG A 22 -5.50 -7.26 -9.27
CA ARG A 22 -6.93 -7.29 -9.57
C ARG A 22 -7.38 -6.14 -10.48
N LEU A 23 -6.51 -5.17 -10.79
CA LEU A 23 -6.88 -4.03 -11.60
C LEU A 23 -7.25 -4.44 -13.05
N PRO A 24 -8.38 -3.97 -13.59
CA PRO A 24 -8.74 -4.21 -14.98
C PRO A 24 -7.80 -3.48 -15.94
N LYS A 25 -7.27 -4.16 -16.96
CA LYS A 25 -6.31 -3.60 -17.95
C LYS A 25 -6.79 -2.37 -18.72
N HIS A 26 -8.10 -2.20 -18.89
CA HIS A 26 -8.67 -1.20 -19.80
C HIS A 26 -9.59 -0.18 -19.12
N SER A 27 -10.00 -0.43 -17.88
CA SER A 27 -10.94 0.43 -17.18
C SER A 27 -10.75 0.25 -15.68
N VAL A 28 -9.71 0.89 -15.16
CA VAL A 28 -9.47 0.89 -13.72
C VAL A 28 -10.53 1.76 -13.05
N PRO A 29 -11.33 1.22 -12.10
CA PRO A 29 -12.32 2.01 -11.39
C PRO A 29 -11.64 3.13 -10.60
N PRO A 30 -12.18 4.37 -10.60
CA PRO A 30 -11.64 5.46 -9.79
C PRO A 30 -11.51 5.11 -8.31
N SER A 31 -12.46 4.34 -7.77
CA SER A 31 -12.41 3.86 -6.39
C SER A 31 -11.18 2.98 -6.10
N MET A 32 -10.75 2.16 -7.06
CA MET A 32 -9.53 1.34 -6.89
C MET A 32 -8.25 2.16 -7.05
N LEU A 33 -8.27 3.25 -7.83
CA LEU A 33 -7.13 4.18 -7.91
C LEU A 33 -6.97 4.95 -6.60
N ILE A 34 -8.07 5.45 -6.05
CA ILE A 34 -8.06 6.16 -4.76
C ILE A 34 -7.56 5.21 -3.66
N GLU A 35 -8.10 3.99 -3.59
CA GLU A 35 -7.62 2.98 -2.62
C GLU A 35 -6.14 2.66 -2.80
N LEU A 36 -5.65 2.63 -4.05
CA LEU A 36 -4.24 2.40 -4.33
C LEU A 36 -3.36 3.55 -3.85
N ASP A 37 -3.74 4.79 -4.18
CA ASP A 37 -3.01 6.00 -3.79
C ASP A 37 -2.95 6.11 -2.25
N ASP A 38 -4.07 5.86 -1.56
CA ASP A 38 -4.16 5.86 -0.09
C ASP A 38 -3.20 4.82 0.53
N LEU A 39 -3.19 3.59 0.00
CA LEU A 39 -2.31 2.52 0.47
C LEU A 39 -0.83 2.83 0.20
N GLU A 40 -0.51 3.44 -0.94
CA GLU A 40 0.85 3.85 -1.29
C GLU A 40 1.34 4.99 -0.37
N GLU A 41 0.49 5.95 -0.03
CA GLU A 41 0.80 7.01 0.94
C GLU A 41 1.01 6.45 2.35
N GLU A 42 0.14 5.56 2.84
CA GLU A 42 0.31 4.89 4.13
C GLU A 42 1.62 4.08 4.18
N LEU A 43 1.98 3.42 3.08
CA LEU A 43 3.23 2.65 2.98
C LEU A 43 4.45 3.57 3.08
N GLU A 44 4.42 4.71 2.41
CA GLU A 44 5.51 5.69 2.47
C GLU A 44 5.67 6.26 3.88
N GLN A 45 4.57 6.62 4.54
CA GLN A 45 4.59 7.08 5.93
C GLN A 45 5.16 6.02 6.87
N ALA A 46 4.67 4.78 6.79
CA ALA A 46 5.16 3.68 7.63
C ALA A 46 6.65 3.38 7.40
N ARG A 47 7.14 3.52 6.16
CA ARG A 47 8.57 3.38 5.83
C ARG A 47 9.43 4.51 6.38
N GLN A 48 8.91 5.74 6.38
CA GLN A 48 9.58 6.89 6.98
C GLN A 48 9.67 6.75 8.50
N GLU A 49 8.60 6.25 9.14
CA GLU A 49 8.57 5.94 10.57
C GLU A 49 9.53 4.81 10.97
N ASP A 50 9.75 3.82 10.11
CA ASP A 50 10.72 2.72 10.34
C ASP A 50 12.18 3.20 10.26
N THR A 51 12.43 4.24 9.43
CA THR A 51 13.77 4.77 9.14
C THR A 51 14.21 5.88 10.12
N GLN A 52 13.30 6.46 10.90
CA GLN A 52 13.59 7.51 11.89
C GLN A 52 14.05 6.97 13.25
#